data_AF-A0A816EBX9-F1
#
_entry.id   AF-A0A816EBX9-F1
#
_cell.length_a   1.000
_cell.length_b   1.000
_cell.length_c   1.000
_cell.angle_alpha   90.00
_cell.angle_beta   90.00
_cell.angle_gamma   90.00
#
_symmetry.space_group_name_H-M   'P 1'
#
loop_
_entity.id
_entity.type
_entity.pdbx_description
1 polymer ?
#
loop_
_entity_poly.entity_id
_entity_poly.type
_entity_poly.pdbx_seq_one_letter_code
_entity_poly.pdbx_strand_id
1 'polypeptide(L)'
;MTTPPEWIIGDIKAFVENSSLPLASDWSTNWREHIHASYVSLAVSGESTLVENYTEVATLGLVDVISNVGGQTGLWIGISFLSLVEVLEMLYRLVRYHVYLVRRGLKTNQPATPKPDYDIESVRVKS
;
A
#
# COMPACT_ATOMS: atom_id res chain seq x y z
N MET A 1 30.08 -3.61 -56.06
CA MET A 1 29.09 -2.53 -56.22
C MET A 1 27.76 -3.21 -56.45
N THR A 2 26.80 -3.05 -55.54
CA THR A 2 25.45 -3.58 -55.71
C THR A 2 24.72 -2.66 -56.69
N THR A 3 24.24 -3.19 -57.81
CA THR A 3 23.41 -2.42 -58.73
C THR A 3 21.94 -2.54 -58.28
N PRO A 4 21.15 -1.46 -58.37
CA PRO A 4 19.72 -1.54 -58.09
C PRO A 4 19.05 -2.55 -59.03
N PRO A 5 18.08 -3.33 -58.54
CA PRO A 5 17.27 -4.18 -59.41
C PRO A 5 16.51 -3.36 -60.45
N GLU A 6 16.51 -3.83 -61.69
CA GLU A 6 15.88 -3.15 -62.84
C GLU A 6 14.40 -2.82 -62.64
N TRP A 7 13.70 -3.63 -61.85
CA TRP A 7 12.27 -3.44 -61.58
C TRP A 7 11.97 -2.30 -60.58
N ILE A 8 12.94 -1.90 -59.74
CA ILE A 8 12.81 -0.79 -58.76
C ILE A 8 13.30 0.54 -59.36
N ILE A 9 14.11 0.49 -60.42
CA ILE A 9 14.86 1.68 -60.89
C ILE A 9 13.95 2.83 -61.31
N GLY A 10 12.75 2.52 -61.81
CA GLY A 10 11.72 3.52 -62.14
C GLY A 10 11.15 4.21 -60.90
N ASP A 11 10.95 3.47 -59.82
CA ASP A 11 10.46 4.02 -58.55
C ASP A 11 11.54 4.89 -57.87
N ILE A 12 12.81 4.50 -57.97
CA ILE A 12 13.94 5.33 -57.50
C ILE A 12 13.98 6.65 -58.29
N LYS A 13 13.82 6.59 -59.62
CA LYS A 13 13.76 7.80 -60.46
C LYS A 13 12.62 8.71 -60.01
N ALA A 14 11.42 8.18 -59.85
CA ALA A 14 10.24 8.95 -59.43
C ALA A 14 10.42 9.55 -58.03
N PHE A 15 11.02 8.81 -57.10
CA PHE A 15 11.36 9.30 -55.77
C PHE A 15 12.36 10.45 -55.82
N VAL A 16 13.45 10.30 -56.56
CA VAL A 16 14.49 11.33 -56.69
C VAL A 16 13.92 12.60 -57.34
N GLU A 17 13.09 12.47 -58.38
CA GLU A 17 12.44 13.59 -59.05
C GLU A 17 11.39 14.30 -58.17
N ASN A 18 10.74 13.57 -57.26
CA ASN A 18 9.79 14.12 -56.30
C ASN A 18 10.47 14.60 -55.00
N SER A 19 11.75 14.32 -54.81
CA SER A 19 12.51 14.77 -53.66
C SER A 19 13.08 16.17 -53.89
N SER A 20 13.27 16.95 -52.83
CA SER A 20 13.91 18.27 -52.92
C SER A 20 15.45 18.20 -53.08
N LEU A 21 15.97 17.10 -53.60
CA LEU A 21 17.41 16.89 -53.77
C LEU A 21 17.93 17.64 -55.01
N PRO A 22 19.14 18.22 -54.95
CA PRO A 22 19.75 18.83 -56.11
C PRO A 22 20.08 17.77 -57.16
N LEU A 23 19.50 17.92 -58.35
CA LEU A 23 19.71 17.02 -59.49
C LEU A 23 20.95 17.43 -60.28
N ALA A 24 21.64 16.45 -60.87
CA ALA A 24 22.72 16.71 -61.82
C ALA A 24 22.19 17.44 -63.07
N SER A 25 23.00 18.30 -63.68
CA SER A 25 22.62 19.10 -64.84
C SER A 25 22.22 18.27 -66.07
N ASP A 26 22.71 17.03 -66.17
CA ASP A 26 22.46 16.07 -67.24
C ASP A 26 21.49 14.93 -66.84
N TRP A 27 20.75 15.11 -65.74
CA TRP A 27 19.82 14.12 -65.20
C TRP A 27 18.80 13.62 -66.24
N SER A 28 18.22 14.51 -67.05
CA SER A 28 17.21 14.14 -68.06
C SER A 28 17.68 13.08 -69.06
N THR A 29 19.00 13.00 -69.30
CA THR A 29 19.60 12.11 -70.31
C THR A 29 20.32 10.93 -69.67
N ASN A 30 21.05 11.15 -68.56
CA ASN A 30 21.92 10.15 -67.93
C ASN A 30 21.51 9.76 -66.50
N TRP A 31 20.28 10.03 -66.07
CA TRP A 31 19.79 9.71 -64.71
C TRP A 31 20.10 8.27 -64.28
N ARG A 32 20.03 7.33 -65.22
CA ARG A 32 20.28 5.91 -64.96
C ARG A 32 21.71 5.66 -64.48
N GLU A 33 22.70 6.26 -65.14
CA GLU A 33 24.11 6.14 -64.76
C GLU A 33 24.37 6.78 -63.39
N HIS A 34 23.74 7.93 -63.12
CA HIS A 34 23.82 8.61 -61.82
C HIS A 34 23.24 7.75 -60.68
N ILE A 35 22.11 7.08 -60.92
CA ILE A 35 21.52 6.14 -59.96
C ILE A 35 22.45 4.95 -59.75
N HIS A 36 22.97 4.33 -60.81
CA HIS A 36 23.88 3.18 -60.69
C HIS A 36 25.19 3.53 -59.98
N ALA A 37 25.71 4.75 -60.17
CA ALA A 37 26.93 5.23 -59.53
C ALA A 37 26.75 5.58 -58.05
N SER A 38 25.55 6.01 -57.65
CA SER A 38 25.28 6.55 -56.30
C SER A 38 24.35 5.67 -55.45
N TYR A 39 24.01 4.47 -55.92
CA TYR A 39 23.07 3.60 -55.21
C TYR A 39 23.67 3.01 -53.92
N VAL A 40 22.95 3.17 -52.81
CA VAL A 40 23.28 2.56 -51.51
C VAL A 40 22.06 1.81 -50.99
N SER A 41 22.21 0.50 -50.80
CA SER A 41 21.20 -0.35 -50.16
C SER A 41 21.55 -0.58 -48.69
N LEU A 42 20.66 -0.21 -47.78
CA LEU A 42 20.77 -0.53 -46.36
C LEU A 42 19.86 -1.72 -46.04
N ALA A 43 20.46 -2.90 -45.80
CA ALA A 43 19.74 -4.05 -45.28
C ALA A 43 19.90 -4.06 -43.75
N VAL A 44 18.85 -3.66 -43.03
CA VAL A 44 18.81 -3.80 -41.57
C VAL A 44 18.30 -5.20 -41.26
N SER A 45 19.21 -6.09 -40.85
CA SER A 45 18.85 -7.42 -40.36
C SER A 45 18.97 -7.43 -38.84
N GLY A 46 17.88 -7.75 -38.15
CA GLY A 46 17.94 -7.98 -36.71
C GLY A 46 18.73 -9.25 -36.43
N GLU A 47 19.76 -9.17 -35.58
CA GLU A 47 20.59 -10.32 -35.20
C GLU A 47 19.81 -11.35 -34.36
N SER A 48 18.71 -10.94 -33.74
CA SER A 48 17.91 -11.81 -32.88
C SER A 48 16.43 -11.44 -32.93
N THR A 49 15.56 -12.46 -32.97
CA THR A 49 14.10 -12.35 -32.84
C THR A 49 13.66 -12.14 -31.38
N LEU A 50 14.58 -11.74 -30.50
CA LEU A 50 14.29 -11.50 -29.10
C LEU A 50 13.61 -10.12 -28.96
N VAL A 51 12.29 -10.15 -28.99
CA VAL A 51 11.44 -8.99 -28.70
C VAL A 51 11.42 -8.82 -27.18
N GLU A 52 12.24 -7.92 -26.66
CA GLU A 52 12.16 -7.52 -25.25
C GLU A 52 10.89 -6.71 -25.01
N ASN A 53 9.89 -7.36 -24.41
CA ASN A 53 8.70 -6.68 -23.92
C ASN A 53 9.00 -6.10 -22.54
N TYR A 54 9.12 -4.77 -22.46
CA TYR A 54 9.17 -4.04 -21.20
C TYR A 54 7.74 -3.89 -20.66
N THR A 55 7.32 -4.82 -19.80
CA THR A 55 6.07 -4.68 -19.06
C THR A 55 6.34 -3.88 -17.79
N GLU A 56 5.87 -2.63 -17.74
CA GLU A 56 5.77 -1.89 -16.48
C GLU A 56 4.72 -2.57 -15.60
N VAL A 57 5.18 -3.46 -14.72
CA VAL A 57 4.33 -4.04 -13.69
C VAL A 57 4.18 -2.98 -12.59
N ALA A 58 2.98 -2.43 -12.44
CA ALA A 58 2.66 -1.51 -11.36
C ALA A 58 3.08 -2.13 -10.01
N THR A 59 4.14 -1.59 -9.42
CA THR A 59 4.80 -2.14 -8.21
C THR A 59 3.95 -1.97 -6.95
N LEU A 60 2.80 -1.31 -7.07
CA LEU A 60 1.85 -1.07 -5.98
C LEU A 60 0.57 -1.83 -6.29
N GLY A 61 0.51 -3.07 -5.81
CA GLY A 61 -0.72 -3.83 -5.83
C GLY A 61 -1.71 -3.25 -4.83
N LEU A 62 -3.01 -3.41 -5.11
CA LEU A 62 -4.08 -3.10 -4.15
C LEU A 62 -3.87 -3.83 -2.80
N VAL A 63 -3.21 -5.00 -2.86
CA VAL A 63 -2.78 -5.78 -1.69
C VAL A 63 -1.77 -5.03 -0.83
N ASP A 64 -0.81 -4.31 -1.41
CA ASP A 64 0.20 -3.55 -0.66
C ASP A 64 -0.42 -2.37 0.09
N VAL A 65 -1.41 -1.72 -0.54
CA VAL A 65 -2.16 -0.62 0.06
C VAL A 65 -2.99 -1.13 1.24
N ILE A 66 -3.72 -2.23 1.06
CA ILE A 66 -4.53 -2.85 2.12
C ILE A 66 -3.62 -3.36 3.25
N SER A 67 -2.47 -3.93 2.92
CA SER A 67 -1.49 -4.42 3.91
C SER A 67 -0.96 -3.28 4.80
N ASN A 68 -0.55 -2.17 4.19
CA ASN A 68 -0.03 -1.02 4.94
C ASN A 68 -1.12 -0.35 5.81
N VAL A 69 -2.33 -0.19 5.27
CA VAL A 69 -3.47 0.37 6.01
C VAL A 69 -3.94 -0.58 7.12
N GLY A 70 -4.01 -1.88 6.85
CA GLY A 70 -4.42 -2.89 7.82
C GLY A 70 -3.46 -3.01 8.99
N GLY A 71 -2.14 -2.98 8.72
CA GLY A 71 -1.11 -3.02 9.76
C GLY A 71 -1.20 -1.82 10.71
N GLN A 72 -1.29 -0.61 10.16
CA GLN A 72 -1.40 0.60 10.99
C GLN A 72 -2.75 0.63 11.73
N THR A 73 -3.86 0.42 11.04
CA THR A 73 -5.20 0.45 11.65
C THR A 73 -5.36 -0.62 12.74
N GLY A 74 -4.80 -1.82 12.52
CA GLY A 74 -4.79 -2.89 13.50
C GLY A 74 -4.04 -2.51 14.78
N LEU A 75 -2.93 -1.78 14.66
CA LEU A 75 -2.17 -1.30 15.82
C LEU A 75 -2.96 -0.26 16.63
N TRP A 76 -3.61 0.69 15.95
CA TRP A 76 -4.47 1.68 16.61
C TRP A 76 -5.68 1.05 17.31
N ILE A 77 -6.31 0.04 16.67
CA ILE A 77 -7.40 -0.73 17.28
C ILE A 77 -6.90 -1.52 18.49
N GLY A 78 -5.73 -2.15 18.38
CA GLY A 78 -5.12 -2.90 19.49
C GLY A 78 -4.86 -2.03 20.72
N ILE A 79 -4.28 -0.84 20.52
CA ILE A 79 -4.06 0.13 21.62
C ILE A 79 -5.39 0.59 22.22
N SER A 80 -6.37 0.89 21.38
CA SER A 80 -7.71 1.30 21.84
C SER A 80 -8.40 0.19 22.64
N PHE A 81 -8.25 -1.07 22.24
CA PHE A 81 -8.81 -2.22 22.93
C PHE A 81 -8.14 -2.46 24.29
N LEU A 82 -6.82 -2.39 24.37
CA LEU A 82 -6.10 -2.49 25.64
C LEU A 82 -6.52 -1.38 26.61
N SER A 83 -6.64 -0.15 26.12
CA SER A 83 -7.13 0.99 26.90
C SER A 83 -8.56 0.76 27.41
N LEU A 84 -9.46 0.24 26.56
CA LEU A 84 -10.83 -0.08 26.95
C LEU A 84 -10.88 -1.13 28.08
N VAL A 85 -10.08 -2.20 27.97
CA VAL A 85 -10.00 -3.25 28.99
C VAL A 85 -9.49 -2.69 30.31
N GLU A 86 -8.46 -1.83 30.29
CA GLU A 86 -7.92 -1.20 31.48
C GLU A 86 -8.93 -0.27 32.17
N VAL A 87 -9.68 0.52 31.39
CA VAL A 87 -10.78 1.34 31.92
C VAL A 87 -11.86 0.47 32.58
N LEU A 88 -12.20 -0.66 31.96
CA LEU A 88 -13.19 -1.60 32.50
C LEU A 88 -12.71 -2.23 33.82
N GLU A 89 -11.42 -2.58 33.92
CA GLU A 89 -10.82 -3.05 35.17
C GLU A 89 -10.86 -1.98 36.27
N MET A 90 -10.53 -0.72 35.92
CA MET A 90 -10.59 0.40 36.87
C MET A 90 -12.02 0.60 37.39
N LEU A 91 -13.03 0.58 36.51
CA LEU A 91 -14.44 0.68 36.90
C LEU A 91 -14.86 -0.47 37.81
N TYR A 92 -14.45 -1.70 37.51
CA TYR A 92 -14.73 -2.85 38.36
C TYR A 92 -14.14 -2.70 39.77
N ARG A 93 -12.87 -2.26 39.87
CA ARG A 93 -12.20 -1.98 41.14
C ARG A 93 -12.91 -0.85 41.91
N LEU A 94 -13.32 0.20 41.22
CA LEU A 94 -14.01 1.36 41.81
C LEU A 94 -15.37 0.98 42.37
N VAL A 95 -16.18 0.21 41.63
CA VAL A 95 -17.49 -0.29 42.09
C VAL A 95 -17.31 -1.18 43.32
N ARG A 96 -16.36 -2.12 43.29
CA ARG A 96 -16.05 -2.97 44.45
C ARG A 96 -15.62 -2.15 45.66
N TYR A 97 -14.81 -1.11 45.46
CA TYR A 97 -14.39 -0.23 46.54
C TYR A 97 -15.56 0.58 47.12
N HIS A 98 -16.42 1.17 46.29
CA HIS A 98 -17.63 1.86 46.76
C HIS A 98 -18.57 0.92 47.52
N VAL A 99 -18.78 -0.31 47.02
CA VAL A 99 -19.58 -1.33 47.74
C VAL A 99 -18.94 -1.69 49.08
N TYR A 100 -17.61 -1.84 49.13
CA TYR A 100 -16.91 -2.09 50.39
C TYR A 100 -17.06 -0.92 51.36
N LEU A 101 -16.93 0.32 50.90
CA LEU A 101 -17.07 1.53 51.73
C LEU A 101 -18.48 1.67 52.29
N VAL A 102 -19.52 1.47 51.46
CA VAL A 102 -20.93 1.49 51.88
C VAL A 102 -21.21 0.39 52.89
N ARG A 103 -20.72 -0.84 52.65
CA ARG A 103 -20.86 -1.95 53.60
C ARG A 103 -20.14 -1.67 54.93
N ARG A 104 -19.00 -0.98 54.90
CA ARG A 104 -18.27 -0.60 56.12
C ARG A 104 -18.98 0.52 56.89
N GLY A 105 -19.53 1.51 56.20
CA GLY A 105 -20.34 2.59 56.81
C GLY A 105 -21.62 2.07 57.48
N LEU A 106 -22.23 1.01 56.94
CA LEU A 106 -23.38 0.34 57.56
C LEU A 106 -22.99 -0.44 58.83
N LYS A 107 -21.79 -1.04 58.88
CA LYS A 107 -21.31 -1.76 60.08
C LYS A 107 -20.93 -0.83 61.24
N THR A 108 -20.48 0.39 60.97
CA THR A 108 -20.15 1.38 62.00
C THR A 108 -21.38 2.02 62.64
N ASN A 109 -22.54 1.98 61.98
CA ASN A 109 -23.81 2.52 62.50
C ASN A 109 -24.69 1.48 63.23
N GLN A 110 -24.15 0.31 63.58
CA GLN A 110 -24.87 -0.65 64.40
C GLN A 110 -24.78 -0.17 65.87
N PRO A 111 -25.87 0.32 66.50
CA PRO A 111 -25.83 0.71 67.90
C PRO A 111 -25.49 -0.52 68.74
N ALA A 112 -24.59 -0.35 69.72
CA ALA A 112 -24.22 -1.41 70.65
C ALA A 112 -25.48 -2.04 71.22
N THR A 113 -25.67 -3.34 70.98
CA THR A 113 -26.71 -4.10 71.67
C THR A 113 -26.43 -4.00 73.17
N PRO A 114 -27.39 -3.56 74.00
CA PRO A 114 -27.19 -3.46 75.44
C PRO A 114 -26.81 -4.84 75.96
N LYS A 115 -25.68 -4.92 76.67
CA LYS A 115 -25.28 -6.13 77.38
C LYS A 115 -26.38 -6.43 78.40
N PRO A 116 -26.89 -7.67 78.50
CA PRO A 116 -27.81 -8.01 79.57
C PRO A 116 -27.09 -7.77 80.90
N ASP A 117 -27.65 -6.86 81.69
CA ASP A 117 -27.19 -6.55 83.03
C ASP A 117 -27.50 -7.77 83.90
N TYR A 118 -26.47 -8.51 84.29
CA TYR A 118 -26.63 -9.60 85.23
C TYR A 118 -26.65 -8.96 86.62
N ASP A 119 -27.86 -8.73 87.13
CA ASP A 119 -28.13 -8.22 88.48
C ASP A 119 -27.29 -8.97 89.52
N ILE A 120 -26.25 -8.32 90.03
CA ILE A 120 -25.33 -8.86 91.05
C ILE A 120 -25.97 -8.81 92.45
N GLU A 121 -27.25 -8.45 92.54
CA GLU A 121 -27.95 -8.21 93.81
C GLU A 121 -28.64 -9.46 94.38
N SER A 122 -28.86 -10.50 93.57
CA SER A 122 -29.52 -11.74 94.05
C SER A 122 -28.61 -12.69 94.83
N VAL A 123 -27.31 -12.37 94.98
CA VAL A 123 -26.34 -13.23 95.71
C VAL A 123 -26.10 -12.76 97.15
N ARG A 124 -26.48 -11.53 97.53
CA ARG A 124 -26.20 -10.99 98.88
C ARG A 124 -27.30 -11.28 99.91
N VAL A 125 -28.50 -11.69 99.50
CA VAL A 125 -29.63 -11.93 100.42
C VAL A 125 -29.90 -13.43 100.56
N LYS A 126 -28.94 -14.18 101.10
CA LYS A 126 -29.14 -15.50 101.73
C LYS A 126 -27.92 -15.79 102.61
N SER A 127 -27.83 -15.04 103.70
CA SER A 127 -27.16 -15.46 104.94
C SER A 127 -28.22 -15.82 105.95
#